data_AF-A0A967AZV4-F1
#
_entry.id   AF-A0A967AZV4-F1
#
_cell.length_a   1.000
_cell.length_b   1.000
_cell.length_c   1.000
_cell.angle_alpha   90.00
_cell.angle_beta   90.00
_cell.angle_gamma   90.00
#
_symmetry.space_group_name_H-M   'P 1'
#
loop_
_entity.id
_entity.type
_entity.pdbx_description
1 polymer ?
#
loop_
_entity_poly.entity_id
_entity_poly.type
_entity_poly.pdbx_seq_one_letter_code
_entity_poly.pdbx_strand_id
1 'polypeptide(L)'
;MTVVLLGPQRRPSLHGLVTSMGWEGPFATITAGWQERELADAELDEHLGGRSHNLSLWHRMQQVFEADPQYAAAHRQRRADLLEMQDLYVHGLRHTMAALIELNDRTEGSITLRHMAIDDAIAIMRGLDSQHMRRVAEVQQAFYDAYPPHERESVQGHRAEVARILADCSAVVITGGHVVELLDALHLFNVAPAGVEQRPVVAWSAGAMVLTSHVVLFGDHAVRGPGCPEVFDRGLGLLPGIVALPSASQRLELHDRFRMSVLSRRFAPDLSLPLDPGTRIVCERGKPLAAGIRLIGADGTVTTGGEDGAQAGDQPPA
;
A
#
# COMPACT_ATOMS: atom_id res chain seq x y z
N MET A 1 -18.41 -4.69 -3.31
CA MET A 1 -17.05 -5.25 -3.53
C MET A 1 -16.46 -5.62 -2.19
N THR A 2 -15.85 -6.80 -2.11
CA THR A 2 -15.17 -7.31 -0.91
C THR A 2 -13.67 -7.39 -1.18
N VAL A 3 -12.85 -6.86 -0.29
CA VAL A 3 -11.39 -6.99 -0.34
C VAL A 3 -10.92 -7.75 0.89
N VAL A 4 -10.08 -8.75 0.69
CA VAL A 4 -9.45 -9.50 1.77
C VAL A 4 -7.97 -9.17 1.80
N LEU A 5 -7.53 -8.49 2.86
CA LEU A 5 -6.12 -8.26 3.13
C LEU A 5 -5.56 -9.41 3.94
N LEU A 6 -4.45 -9.97 3.49
CA LEU A 6 -3.74 -11.04 4.18
C LEU A 6 -2.35 -10.59 4.62
N GLY A 7 -1.87 -11.18 5.71
CA GLY A 7 -0.46 -11.20 6.04
C GLY A 7 0.37 -11.99 5.00
N PRO A 8 1.71 -11.99 5.11
CA PRO A 8 2.59 -12.73 4.22
C PRO A 8 2.22 -14.21 4.10
N GLN A 9 2.09 -14.70 2.86
CA GLN A 9 1.70 -16.08 2.55
C GLN A 9 2.88 -17.06 2.54
N ARG A 10 3.82 -16.96 3.50
CA ARG A 10 4.89 -17.98 3.70
C ARG A 10 4.36 -19.30 4.27
N ARG A 11 3.22 -19.22 4.96
CA ARG A 11 2.39 -20.35 5.36
C ARG A 11 1.04 -20.15 4.68
N PRO A 12 0.83 -20.76 3.50
CA PRO A 12 -0.31 -20.43 2.64
C PRO A 12 -1.64 -20.67 3.34
N SER A 13 -2.51 -19.66 3.31
CA SER A 13 -3.88 -19.70 3.83
C SER A 13 -4.93 -19.46 2.75
N LEU A 14 -4.48 -19.19 1.52
CA LEU A 14 -5.30 -18.78 0.40
C LEU A 14 -6.36 -19.82 0.04
N HIS A 15 -6.01 -21.10 -0.01
CA HIS A 15 -6.94 -22.19 -0.32
C HIS A 15 -8.12 -22.24 0.67
N GLY A 16 -7.80 -22.20 1.97
CA GLY A 16 -8.82 -22.19 3.03
C GLY A 16 -9.67 -20.92 2.98
N LEU A 17 -9.07 -19.77 2.65
CA LEU A 17 -9.79 -18.52 2.44
C LEU A 17 -10.81 -18.65 1.31
N VAL A 18 -10.37 -18.98 0.09
CA VAL A 18 -11.28 -19.00 -1.08
C VAL A 18 -12.41 -20.01 -0.89
N THR A 19 -12.11 -21.16 -0.29
CA THR A 19 -13.12 -22.16 0.09
C THR A 19 -14.12 -21.60 1.10
N SER A 20 -13.64 -20.94 2.17
CA SER A 20 -14.52 -20.32 3.18
C SER A 20 -15.41 -19.20 2.64
N MET A 21 -14.94 -18.52 1.58
CA MET A 21 -15.69 -17.45 0.91
C MET A 21 -16.62 -17.98 -0.19
N GLY A 22 -16.58 -19.29 -0.49
CA GLY A 22 -17.35 -19.88 -1.59
C GLY A 22 -16.92 -19.40 -2.97
N TRP A 23 -15.64 -19.02 -3.14
CA TRP A 23 -15.13 -18.55 -4.42
C TRP A 23 -14.56 -19.73 -5.20
N GLU A 24 -15.21 -20.05 -6.32
CA GLU A 24 -14.87 -21.19 -7.16
C GLU A 24 -14.01 -20.80 -8.38
N GLY A 25 -13.69 -19.53 -8.57
CA GLY A 25 -12.92 -19.08 -9.73
C GLY A 25 -13.73 -19.09 -11.04
N PRO A 26 -13.04 -18.89 -12.19
CA PRO A 26 -11.60 -18.72 -12.30
C PRO A 26 -11.08 -17.41 -11.68
N PHE A 27 -9.82 -17.41 -11.27
CA PHE A 27 -9.18 -16.29 -10.57
C PHE A 27 -8.20 -15.57 -11.48
N ALA A 28 -8.27 -14.24 -11.57
CA ALA A 28 -7.20 -13.48 -12.18
C ALA A 28 -6.07 -13.29 -11.15
N THR A 29 -4.84 -13.67 -11.48
CA THR A 29 -3.67 -13.44 -10.61
C THR A 29 -2.82 -12.31 -11.17
N ILE A 30 -2.32 -11.47 -10.26
CA ILE A 30 -1.40 -10.36 -10.55
C ILE A 30 -0.15 -10.56 -9.71
N THR A 31 0.90 -11.08 -10.35
CA THR A 31 2.21 -11.37 -9.74
C THR A 31 3.33 -10.48 -10.27
N ALA A 32 3.00 -9.35 -10.91
CA ALA A 32 3.97 -8.44 -11.55
C ALA A 32 5.12 -7.97 -10.64
N GLY A 33 4.90 -7.91 -9.32
CA GLY A 33 5.95 -7.63 -8.34
C GLY A 33 7.04 -8.72 -8.25
N TRP A 34 6.85 -9.90 -8.86
CA TRP A 34 7.87 -10.96 -8.93
C TRP A 34 8.83 -10.79 -10.10
N GLN A 35 8.57 -9.81 -10.99
CA GLN A 35 9.44 -9.43 -12.10
C GLN A 35 9.74 -10.62 -13.01
N GLU A 36 11.00 -10.99 -13.20
CA GLU A 36 11.42 -12.10 -14.06
C GLU A 36 10.84 -13.45 -13.60
N ARG A 37 10.40 -13.54 -12.33
CA ARG A 37 9.74 -14.74 -11.77
C ARG A 37 8.22 -14.67 -11.82
N GLU A 38 7.62 -13.71 -12.51
CA GLU A 38 6.15 -13.54 -12.58
C GLU A 38 5.42 -14.81 -13.02
N LEU A 39 6.01 -15.57 -13.97
CA LEU A 39 5.47 -16.83 -14.50
C LEU A 39 5.78 -18.06 -13.64
N ALA A 40 6.52 -17.90 -12.54
CA ALA A 40 6.79 -18.98 -11.59
C ALA A 40 5.65 -19.07 -10.55
N ASP A 41 4.42 -19.22 -11.02
CA ASP A 41 3.18 -19.13 -10.23
C ASP A 41 2.44 -20.47 -10.05
N ALA A 42 3.06 -21.59 -10.41
CA ALA A 42 2.47 -22.92 -10.23
C ALA A 42 2.01 -23.21 -8.79
N GLU A 43 2.79 -22.80 -7.78
CA GLU A 43 2.41 -22.95 -6.36
C GLU A 43 1.16 -22.10 -6.02
N LEU A 44 1.06 -20.89 -6.58
CA LEU A 44 -0.10 -20.03 -6.40
C LEU A 44 -1.35 -20.63 -7.07
N ASP A 45 -1.19 -21.15 -8.30
CA ASP A 45 -2.27 -21.81 -9.04
C ASP A 45 -2.77 -23.06 -8.31
N GLU A 46 -1.87 -23.87 -7.74
CA GLU A 46 -2.23 -25.03 -6.92
C GLU A 46 -3.11 -24.62 -5.72
N HIS A 47 -2.76 -23.53 -5.02
CA HIS A 47 -3.58 -23.01 -3.92
C HIS A 47 -4.96 -22.50 -4.35
N LEU A 48 -5.11 -22.14 -5.63
CA LEU A 48 -6.37 -21.72 -6.25
C LEU A 48 -7.09 -22.88 -6.94
N GLY A 49 -6.56 -24.10 -6.83
CA GLY A 49 -7.16 -25.32 -7.36
C GLY A 49 -6.99 -25.48 -8.87
N GLY A 50 -5.92 -24.95 -9.46
CA GLY A 50 -5.65 -25.07 -10.89
C GLY A 50 -6.55 -24.19 -11.78
N ARG A 51 -7.11 -23.13 -11.19
CA ARG A 51 -8.13 -22.26 -11.82
C ARG A 51 -7.70 -20.80 -11.87
N SER A 52 -6.40 -20.54 -11.92
CA SER A 52 -5.88 -19.18 -12.03
C SER A 52 -5.46 -18.82 -13.46
N HIS A 53 -5.62 -17.55 -13.79
CA HIS A 53 -5.15 -16.93 -15.02
C HIS A 53 -4.27 -15.74 -14.65
N ASN A 54 -2.96 -15.92 -14.80
CA ASN A 54 -2.02 -14.84 -14.61
C ASN A 54 -2.16 -13.80 -15.71
N LEU A 55 -2.29 -12.54 -15.31
CA LEU A 55 -2.34 -11.44 -16.26
C LEU A 55 -0.97 -11.15 -16.88
N SER A 56 0.12 -11.65 -16.29
CA SER A 56 1.51 -11.52 -16.77
C SER A 56 1.87 -10.07 -17.11
N LEU A 57 1.47 -9.13 -16.26
CA LEU A 57 1.55 -7.70 -16.53
C LEU A 57 3.01 -7.23 -16.63
N TRP A 58 3.93 -7.77 -15.85
CA TRP A 58 5.35 -7.40 -15.97
C TRP A 58 5.91 -7.82 -17.33
N HIS A 59 5.62 -9.05 -17.80
CA HIS A 59 6.04 -9.50 -19.13
C HIS A 59 5.42 -8.67 -20.25
N ARG A 60 4.12 -8.36 -20.16
CA ARG A 60 3.44 -7.46 -21.11
C ARG A 60 4.09 -6.08 -21.12
N MET A 61 4.49 -5.56 -19.95
CA MET A 61 5.19 -4.28 -19.86
C MET A 61 6.54 -4.32 -20.57
N GLN A 62 7.30 -5.42 -20.45
CA GLN A 62 8.54 -5.58 -21.21
C GLN A 62 8.29 -5.61 -22.72
N GLN A 63 7.24 -6.30 -23.18
CA GLN A 63 6.84 -6.32 -24.59
C GLN A 63 6.46 -4.93 -25.11
N VAL A 64 5.75 -4.14 -24.31
CA VAL A 64 5.47 -2.71 -24.63
C VAL A 64 6.77 -1.93 -24.78
N PHE A 65 7.73 -2.10 -23.87
CA PHE A 65 9.00 -1.36 -23.92
C PHE A 65 9.89 -1.77 -25.09
N GLU A 66 9.86 -3.03 -25.49
CA GLU A 66 10.55 -3.52 -26.68
C GLU A 66 9.91 -2.98 -27.97
N ALA A 67 8.57 -2.99 -28.04
CA ALA A 67 7.82 -2.53 -29.21
C ALA A 67 7.78 -1.00 -29.34
N ASP A 68 7.89 -0.26 -28.24
CA ASP A 68 7.87 1.20 -28.22
C ASP A 68 9.07 1.77 -27.42
N PRO A 69 10.26 1.86 -28.06
CA PRO A 69 11.47 2.38 -27.42
C PRO A 69 11.34 3.84 -26.95
N GLN A 70 10.48 4.63 -27.59
CA GLN A 70 10.23 6.02 -27.21
C GLN A 70 9.49 6.07 -25.86
N TYR A 71 8.43 5.29 -25.72
CA TYR A 71 7.70 5.15 -24.46
C TYR A 71 8.60 4.56 -23.36
N ALA A 72 9.43 3.55 -23.69
CA ALA A 72 10.39 2.98 -22.74
C ALA A 72 11.42 4.00 -22.23
N ALA A 73 11.96 4.85 -23.12
CA ALA A 73 12.87 5.92 -22.74
C ALA A 73 12.19 6.95 -21.83
N ALA A 74 10.98 7.40 -22.19
CA ALA A 74 10.20 8.34 -21.39
C ALA A 74 9.83 7.75 -20.02
N HIS A 75 9.43 6.48 -19.97
CA HIS A 75 9.12 5.77 -18.72
C HIS A 75 10.34 5.71 -17.79
N ARG A 76 11.53 5.41 -18.33
CA ARG A 76 12.78 5.40 -17.56
C ARG A 76 13.14 6.79 -17.02
N GLN A 77 12.99 7.83 -17.83
CA GLN A 77 13.24 9.21 -17.40
C GLN A 77 12.29 9.61 -16.27
N ARG A 78 10.97 9.40 -16.45
CA ARG A 78 9.96 9.62 -15.41
C ARG A 78 10.34 8.93 -14.10
N ARG A 79 10.78 7.67 -14.17
CA ARG A 79 11.17 6.92 -12.97
C ARG A 79 12.42 7.49 -12.31
N ALA A 80 13.39 7.96 -13.08
CA ALA A 80 14.57 8.65 -12.53
C ALA A 80 14.18 9.93 -11.78
N ASP A 81 13.30 10.74 -12.38
CA ASP A 81 12.81 11.99 -11.77
C ASP A 81 12.05 11.71 -10.46
N LEU A 82 11.17 10.70 -10.46
CA LEU A 82 10.43 10.30 -9.25
C LEU A 82 11.34 9.79 -8.13
N LEU A 83 12.40 9.03 -8.47
CA LEU A 83 13.38 8.56 -7.49
C LEU A 83 14.18 9.72 -6.90
N GLU A 84 14.64 10.67 -7.72
CA GLU A 84 15.34 11.85 -7.21
C GLU A 84 14.43 12.69 -6.29
N MET A 85 13.16 12.85 -6.67
CA MET A 85 12.18 13.54 -5.83
C MET A 85 11.90 12.82 -4.51
N GLN A 86 11.86 11.48 -4.53
CA GLN A 86 11.75 10.65 -3.33
C GLN A 86 12.93 10.92 -2.40
N ASP A 87 14.16 10.87 -2.92
CA ASP A 87 15.38 11.08 -2.12
C ASP A 87 15.41 12.46 -1.44
N LEU A 88 15.01 13.51 -2.15
CA LEU A 88 14.92 14.86 -1.60
C LEU A 88 13.85 14.98 -0.51
N TYR A 89 12.70 14.35 -0.71
CA TYR A 89 11.61 14.31 0.27
C TYR A 89 12.03 13.56 1.54
N VAL A 90 12.64 12.38 1.40
CA VAL A 90 13.16 11.56 2.51
C VAL A 90 14.22 12.30 3.29
N HIS A 91 15.07 13.09 2.60
CA HIS A 91 16.05 13.93 3.28
C HIS A 91 15.37 14.89 4.27
N GLY A 92 14.29 15.57 3.84
CA GLY A 92 13.50 16.45 4.71
C GLY A 92 12.86 15.68 5.88
N LEU A 93 12.21 14.55 5.59
CA LEU A 93 11.56 13.71 6.62
C LEU A 93 12.53 13.28 7.72
N ARG A 94 13.75 12.88 7.35
CA ARG A 94 14.76 12.41 8.30
C ARG A 94 15.14 13.49 9.30
N HIS A 95 15.27 14.74 8.87
CA HIS A 95 15.55 15.85 9.78
C HIS A 95 14.36 16.16 10.68
N THR A 96 13.13 16.11 10.16
CA THR A 96 11.93 16.29 11.00
C THR A 96 11.78 15.17 12.03
N MET A 97 12.07 13.91 11.66
CA MET A 97 12.08 12.78 12.58
C MET A 97 13.16 12.93 13.67
N ALA A 98 14.37 13.39 13.31
CA ALA A 98 15.42 13.65 14.29
C ALA A 98 15.01 14.72 15.29
N ALA A 99 14.38 15.81 14.83
CA ALA A 99 13.85 16.86 15.70
C ALA A 99 12.73 16.35 16.63
N LEU A 100 11.85 15.46 16.13
CA LEU A 100 10.82 14.81 16.95
C LEU A 100 11.42 13.96 18.07
N ILE A 101 12.45 13.17 17.76
CA ILE A 101 13.17 12.36 18.76
C ILE A 101 13.82 13.28 19.81
N GLU A 102 14.51 14.34 19.37
CA GLU A 102 15.11 15.32 20.29
C GLU A 102 14.05 15.94 21.20
N LEU A 103 12.91 16.38 20.65
CA LEU A 103 11.81 16.93 21.45
C LEU A 103 11.27 15.93 22.46
N ASN A 104 11.13 14.66 22.09
CA ASN A 104 10.66 13.60 22.98
C ASN A 104 11.63 13.34 24.14
N ASP A 105 12.93 13.36 23.87
CA ASP A 105 13.97 13.06 24.86
C ASP A 105 14.20 14.21 25.86
N ARG A 106 13.62 15.39 25.64
CA ARG A 106 13.70 16.52 26.58
C ARG A 106 12.91 16.23 27.86
N THR A 107 13.62 16.06 28.97
CA THR A 107 13.05 15.80 30.30
C THR A 107 12.72 17.08 31.09
N GLU A 108 13.32 18.20 30.74
CA GLU A 108 13.12 19.49 31.43
C GLU A 108 12.01 20.34 30.78
N GLY A 109 11.32 21.13 31.60
CA GLY A 109 10.30 22.09 31.14
C GLY A 109 8.87 21.55 31.16
N SER A 110 7.96 22.28 30.51
CA SER A 110 6.52 21.96 30.50
C SER A 110 6.20 20.81 29.56
N ILE A 111 5.60 19.75 30.10
CA ILE A 111 5.10 18.58 29.35
C ILE A 111 4.08 19.02 28.28
N THR A 112 3.17 19.91 28.65
CA THR A 112 2.14 20.42 27.73
C THR A 112 2.75 21.14 26.54
N LEU A 113 3.72 22.03 26.77
CA LEU A 113 4.40 22.76 25.68
C LEU A 113 5.22 21.81 24.80
N ARG A 114 5.83 20.78 25.38
CA ARG A 114 6.54 19.74 24.61
C ARG A 114 5.60 18.94 23.71
N HIS A 115 4.42 18.55 24.21
CA HIS A 115 3.41 17.89 23.37
C HIS A 115 2.92 18.78 22.23
N MET A 116 2.66 20.07 22.49
CA MET A 116 2.31 21.02 21.42
C MET A 116 3.40 21.10 20.34
N ALA A 117 4.67 21.16 20.74
CA ALA A 117 5.79 21.18 19.78
C ALA A 117 5.90 19.89 18.96
N ILE A 118 5.60 18.73 19.56
CA ILE A 118 5.54 17.44 18.85
C ILE A 118 4.40 17.45 17.83
N ASP A 119 3.24 17.99 18.20
CA ASP A 119 2.07 18.11 17.32
C ASP A 119 2.38 18.99 16.11
N ASP A 120 3.04 20.14 16.33
CA ASP A 120 3.49 21.05 15.28
C ASP A 120 4.49 20.36 14.34
N ALA A 121 5.44 19.59 14.88
CA ALA A 121 6.42 18.86 14.08
C ALA A 121 5.76 17.74 13.24
N ILE A 122 4.74 17.04 13.76
CA ILE A 122 3.94 16.07 12.98
C ILE A 122 3.16 16.80 11.86
N ALA A 123 2.64 17.99 12.12
CA ALA A 123 1.98 18.80 11.09
C ALA A 123 2.96 19.20 9.97
N ILE A 124 4.21 19.52 10.30
CA ILE A 124 5.28 19.77 9.31
C ILE A 124 5.51 18.53 8.44
N MET A 125 5.60 17.33 9.04
CA MET A 125 5.75 16.08 8.27
C MET A 125 4.59 15.88 7.28
N ARG A 126 3.36 16.08 7.73
CA ARG A 126 2.17 16.00 6.86
C ARG A 126 2.20 17.03 5.73
N GLY A 127 2.76 18.22 5.99
CA GLY A 127 3.00 19.24 4.96
C GLY A 127 4.00 18.78 3.91
N LEU A 128 5.11 18.15 4.32
CA LEU A 128 6.08 17.53 3.42
C LEU A 128 5.44 16.43 2.57
N ASP A 129 4.66 15.54 3.17
CA ASP A 129 3.93 14.47 2.48
C ASP A 129 3.00 15.05 1.40
N SER A 130 2.19 16.04 1.78
CA SER A 130 1.23 16.67 0.89
C SER A 130 1.91 17.40 -0.28
N GLN A 131 3.05 18.04 -0.03
CA GLN A 131 3.83 18.71 -1.07
C GLN A 131 4.50 17.69 -2.01
N HIS A 132 5.08 16.63 -1.46
CA HIS A 132 5.69 15.56 -2.23
C HIS A 132 4.66 14.91 -3.15
N MET A 133 3.49 14.52 -2.61
CA MET A 133 2.42 13.91 -3.40
C MET A 133 1.87 14.80 -4.52
N ARG A 134 1.81 16.13 -4.31
CA ARG A 134 1.45 17.06 -5.39
C ARG A 134 2.47 17.04 -6.52
N ARG A 135 3.77 17.09 -6.19
CA ARG A 135 4.83 17.06 -7.21
C ARG A 135 4.88 15.71 -7.94
N VAL A 136 4.71 14.60 -7.23
CA VAL A 136 4.63 13.26 -7.84
C VAL A 136 3.48 13.25 -8.85
N ALA A 137 2.30 13.75 -8.46
CA ALA A 137 1.15 13.84 -9.37
C ALA A 137 1.43 14.74 -10.58
N GLU A 138 2.16 15.85 -10.43
CA GLU A 138 2.57 16.71 -11.55
C GLU A 138 3.47 15.97 -12.55
N VAL A 139 4.47 15.22 -12.09
CA VAL A 139 5.35 14.41 -12.95
C VAL A 139 4.59 13.28 -13.64
N GLN A 140 3.72 12.59 -12.89
CA GLN A 140 2.88 11.53 -13.45
C GLN A 140 1.93 12.07 -14.53
N GLN A 141 1.27 13.20 -14.26
CA GLN A 141 0.35 13.84 -15.20
C GLN A 141 1.10 14.28 -16.47
N ALA A 142 2.23 14.97 -16.32
CA ALA A 142 3.04 15.40 -17.46
C ALA A 142 3.48 14.23 -18.35
N PHE A 143 3.84 13.10 -17.75
CA PHE A 143 4.16 11.88 -18.49
C PHE A 143 2.95 11.34 -19.26
N TYR A 144 1.81 11.14 -18.59
CA TYR A 144 0.64 10.56 -19.25
C TYR A 144 -0.02 11.48 -20.29
N ASP A 145 0.12 12.80 -20.16
CA ASP A 145 -0.32 13.78 -21.16
C ASP A 145 0.57 13.73 -22.42
N ALA A 146 1.88 13.61 -22.25
CA ALA A 146 2.81 13.52 -23.37
C ALA A 146 2.87 12.12 -24.01
N TYR A 147 2.60 11.07 -23.22
CA TYR A 147 2.69 9.67 -23.60
C TYR A 147 1.41 8.90 -23.20
N PRO A 148 0.23 9.24 -23.76
CA PRO A 148 -1.04 8.62 -23.39
C PRO A 148 -1.03 7.12 -23.73
N PRO A 149 -1.12 6.21 -22.75
CA PRO A 149 -0.98 4.78 -23.03
C PRO A 149 -2.15 4.20 -23.86
N HIS A 150 -3.32 4.85 -23.84
CA HIS A 150 -4.49 4.41 -24.58
C HIS A 150 -4.42 4.75 -26.08
N GLU A 151 -3.53 5.65 -26.50
CA GLU A 151 -3.31 6.00 -27.90
C GLU A 151 -2.18 5.16 -28.53
N ARG A 152 -1.46 4.36 -27.72
CA ARG A 152 -0.30 3.59 -28.14
C ARG A 152 -0.71 2.19 -28.60
N GLU A 153 -0.49 1.87 -29.87
CA GLU A 153 -0.81 0.54 -30.44
C GLU A 153 -0.16 -0.60 -29.65
N SER A 154 1.09 -0.41 -29.19
CA SER A 154 1.83 -1.37 -28.36
C SER A 154 1.13 -1.71 -27.04
N VAL A 155 0.29 -0.82 -26.52
CA VAL A 155 -0.41 -0.99 -25.23
C VAL A 155 -1.86 -1.46 -25.42
N GLN A 156 -2.54 -0.98 -26.46
CA GLN A 156 -3.98 -1.24 -26.69
C GLN A 156 -4.30 -2.73 -26.74
N GLY A 157 -3.51 -3.53 -27.48
CA GLY A 157 -3.71 -4.98 -27.60
C GLY A 157 -3.61 -5.69 -26.25
N HIS A 158 -2.60 -5.35 -25.46
CA HIS A 158 -2.43 -5.92 -24.11
C HIS A 158 -3.54 -5.49 -23.15
N ARG A 159 -3.99 -4.22 -23.18
CA ARG A 159 -5.13 -3.77 -22.37
C ARG A 159 -6.42 -4.52 -22.71
N ALA A 160 -6.68 -4.72 -24.00
CA ALA A 160 -7.86 -5.48 -24.44
C ALA A 160 -7.80 -6.94 -23.97
N GLU A 161 -6.63 -7.58 -24.06
CA GLU A 161 -6.46 -8.96 -23.61
C GLU A 161 -6.59 -9.09 -22.09
N VAL A 162 -5.99 -8.17 -21.32
CA VAL A 162 -6.12 -8.11 -19.86
C VAL A 162 -7.58 -7.93 -19.46
N ALA A 163 -8.31 -7.01 -20.09
CA ALA A 163 -9.73 -6.81 -19.82
C ALA A 163 -10.56 -8.06 -20.14
N ARG A 164 -10.25 -8.77 -21.24
CA ARG A 164 -10.92 -10.03 -21.60
C ARG A 164 -10.67 -11.13 -20.56
N ILE A 165 -9.43 -11.34 -20.13
CA ILE A 165 -9.12 -12.33 -19.09
C ILE A 165 -9.81 -11.98 -17.77
N LEU A 166 -9.78 -10.70 -17.37
CA LEU A 166 -10.48 -10.23 -16.18
C LEU A 166 -11.99 -10.42 -16.28
N ALA A 167 -12.59 -10.22 -17.46
CA ALA A 167 -14.02 -10.40 -17.69
C ALA A 167 -14.48 -11.81 -17.33
N ASP A 168 -13.68 -12.83 -17.67
CA ASP A 168 -13.95 -14.24 -17.44
C ASP A 168 -13.70 -14.69 -15.99
N CYS A 169 -13.03 -13.86 -15.17
CA CYS A 169 -12.66 -14.20 -13.80
C CYS A 169 -13.68 -13.72 -12.75
N SER A 170 -13.92 -14.55 -11.74
CA SER A 170 -14.86 -14.27 -10.64
C SER A 170 -14.25 -13.47 -9.49
N ALA A 171 -12.92 -13.50 -9.34
CA ALA A 171 -12.17 -12.79 -8.30
C ALA A 171 -10.73 -12.49 -8.76
N VAL A 172 -10.08 -11.56 -8.07
CA VAL A 172 -8.71 -11.10 -8.37
C VAL A 172 -7.79 -11.38 -7.18
N VAL A 173 -6.58 -11.86 -7.43
CA VAL A 173 -5.55 -12.10 -6.43
C VAL A 173 -4.32 -11.26 -6.76
N ILE A 174 -3.93 -10.36 -5.87
CA ILE A 174 -2.77 -9.47 -6.04
C ILE A 174 -1.70 -9.82 -5.02
N THR A 175 -0.56 -10.30 -5.49
CA THR A 175 0.48 -10.83 -4.61
C THR A 175 1.43 -9.76 -4.09
N GLY A 176 2.31 -10.15 -3.16
CA GLY A 176 3.49 -9.37 -2.80
C GLY A 176 4.54 -9.31 -3.91
N GLY A 177 5.62 -8.59 -3.66
CA GLY A 177 6.75 -8.40 -4.57
C GLY A 177 7.29 -6.97 -4.54
N HIS A 178 7.95 -6.56 -5.61
CA HIS A 178 8.41 -5.19 -5.81
C HIS A 178 7.21 -4.27 -6.07
N VAL A 179 6.88 -3.40 -5.11
CA VAL A 179 5.66 -2.58 -5.16
C VAL A 179 5.67 -1.56 -6.30
N VAL A 180 6.82 -0.99 -6.65
CA VAL A 180 6.94 -0.02 -7.76
C VAL A 180 6.60 -0.65 -9.10
N GLU A 181 7.21 -1.80 -9.44
CA GLU A 181 6.91 -2.54 -10.67
C GLU A 181 5.45 -2.99 -10.73
N LEU A 182 4.90 -3.43 -9.60
CA LEU A 182 3.49 -3.77 -9.50
C LEU A 182 2.63 -2.55 -9.83
N LEU A 183 2.89 -1.40 -9.21
CA LEU A 183 2.11 -0.18 -9.42
C LEU A 183 2.20 0.34 -10.86
N ASP A 184 3.40 0.36 -11.44
CA ASP A 184 3.61 0.75 -12.85
C ASP A 184 2.82 -0.15 -13.80
N ALA A 185 2.88 -1.47 -13.59
CA ALA A 185 2.14 -2.43 -14.39
C ALA A 185 0.61 -2.28 -14.25
N LEU A 186 0.10 -2.10 -13.02
CA LEU A 186 -1.33 -1.89 -12.76
C LEU A 186 -1.87 -0.65 -13.50
N HIS A 187 -1.12 0.45 -13.48
CA HIS A 187 -1.48 1.69 -14.18
C HIS A 187 -1.36 1.55 -15.71
N LEU A 188 -0.26 0.98 -16.20
CA LEU A 188 -0.02 0.80 -17.64
C LEU A 188 -1.15 -0.02 -18.28
N PHE A 189 -1.62 -1.09 -17.64
CA PHE A 189 -2.69 -1.94 -18.16
C PHE A 189 -4.09 -1.55 -17.70
N ASN A 190 -4.23 -0.44 -16.97
CA ASN A 190 -5.51 0.12 -16.56
C ASN A 190 -6.42 -0.90 -15.85
N VAL A 191 -5.85 -1.73 -14.97
CA VAL A 191 -6.56 -2.91 -14.47
C VAL A 191 -7.72 -2.58 -13.53
N ALA A 192 -7.63 -1.46 -12.81
CA ALA A 192 -8.69 -1.02 -11.90
C ALA A 192 -10.00 -0.79 -12.67
N PRO A 193 -10.05 0.12 -13.67
CA PRO A 193 -11.22 0.28 -14.54
C PRO A 193 -11.53 -0.95 -15.40
N ALA A 194 -10.54 -1.77 -15.75
CA ALA A 194 -10.78 -2.99 -16.54
C ALA A 194 -11.63 -4.04 -15.79
N GLY A 195 -11.77 -3.93 -14.47
CA GLY A 195 -12.74 -4.73 -13.73
C GLY A 195 -12.31 -5.18 -12.33
N VAL A 196 -11.10 -4.85 -11.86
CA VAL A 196 -10.66 -5.19 -10.49
C VAL A 196 -11.59 -4.56 -9.45
N GLU A 197 -12.02 -3.31 -9.65
CA GLU A 197 -12.89 -2.59 -8.70
C GLU A 197 -14.33 -3.14 -8.60
N GLN A 198 -14.68 -4.10 -9.46
CA GLN A 198 -16.02 -4.70 -9.55
C GLN A 198 -16.04 -6.13 -8.98
N ARG A 199 -14.86 -6.69 -8.67
CA ARG A 199 -14.70 -8.09 -8.27
C ARG A 199 -14.20 -8.20 -6.84
N PRO A 200 -14.44 -9.32 -6.15
CA PRO A 200 -13.73 -9.61 -4.92
C PRO A 200 -12.22 -9.66 -5.16
N VAL A 201 -11.45 -9.07 -4.23
CA VAL A 201 -9.98 -9.01 -4.32
C VAL A 201 -9.36 -9.66 -3.10
N VAL A 202 -8.37 -10.54 -3.28
CA VAL A 202 -7.44 -10.96 -2.23
C VAL A 202 -6.10 -10.27 -2.46
N ALA A 203 -5.52 -9.69 -1.43
CA ALA A 203 -4.21 -9.06 -1.56
C ALA A 203 -3.34 -9.23 -0.31
N TRP A 204 -2.03 -9.33 -0.50
CA TRP A 204 -1.05 -9.33 0.58
C TRP A 204 0.21 -8.58 0.20
N SER A 205 0.97 -8.17 1.22
CA SER A 205 2.26 -7.48 1.01
C SER A 205 2.12 -6.28 0.08
N ALA A 206 2.95 -6.13 -0.96
CA ALA A 206 2.84 -5.06 -1.95
C ALA A 206 1.43 -4.96 -2.56
N GLY A 207 0.78 -6.10 -2.83
CA GLY A 207 -0.60 -6.15 -3.29
C GLY A 207 -1.58 -5.46 -2.34
N ALA A 208 -1.41 -5.60 -1.02
CA ALA A 208 -2.24 -4.90 -0.05
C ALA A 208 -1.97 -3.38 -0.05
N MET A 209 -0.71 -2.99 -0.21
CA MET A 209 -0.29 -1.59 -0.24
C MET A 209 -0.80 -0.85 -1.47
N VAL A 210 -0.83 -1.47 -2.66
CA VAL A 210 -1.33 -0.80 -3.87
C VAL A 210 -2.85 -0.62 -3.86
N LEU A 211 -3.60 -1.26 -2.96
CA LEU A 211 -5.05 -1.08 -2.87
C LEU A 211 -5.46 0.16 -2.05
N THR A 212 -4.56 0.71 -1.23
CA THR A 212 -4.85 1.88 -0.39
C THR A 212 -4.79 3.19 -1.18
N SER A 213 -5.14 4.31 -0.55
CA SER A 213 -4.99 5.64 -1.17
C SER A 213 -3.53 6.01 -1.44
N HIS A 214 -2.65 5.64 -0.52
CA HIS A 214 -1.22 5.95 -0.60
C HIS A 214 -0.39 4.68 -0.37
N VAL A 215 0.61 4.48 -1.21
CA VAL A 215 1.64 3.46 -1.01
C VAL A 215 2.69 4.02 -0.06
N VAL A 216 2.79 3.43 1.12
CA VAL A 216 3.77 3.84 2.15
C VAL A 216 4.90 2.82 2.20
N LEU A 217 6.13 3.23 1.93
CA LEU A 217 7.30 2.39 2.15
C LEU A 217 7.80 2.63 3.58
N PHE A 218 8.27 1.57 4.24
CA PHE A 218 8.65 1.65 5.64
C PHE A 218 9.67 0.59 6.02
N GLY A 219 10.42 0.89 7.06
CA GLY A 219 11.46 0.02 7.61
C GLY A 219 12.29 0.79 8.62
N ASP A 220 12.19 0.43 9.89
CA ASP A 220 12.96 1.06 10.97
C ASP A 220 14.40 0.57 10.98
N HIS A 221 14.66 -0.64 10.47
CA HIS A 221 15.98 -1.27 10.42
C HIS A 221 16.86 -0.81 9.23
N ALA A 222 16.74 0.46 8.82
CA ALA A 222 17.56 1.01 7.75
C ALA A 222 19.04 1.11 8.18
N VAL A 223 19.96 0.87 7.25
CA VAL A 223 21.41 0.86 7.53
C VAL A 223 21.94 2.25 7.92
N ARG A 224 21.23 3.34 7.57
CA ARG A 224 21.66 4.72 7.89
C ARG A 224 20.50 5.60 8.36
N GLY A 225 20.64 6.14 9.57
CA GLY A 225 19.68 7.07 10.18
C GLY A 225 18.42 6.39 10.72
N PRO A 226 17.58 7.10 11.50
CA PRO A 226 16.29 6.56 11.90
C PRO A 226 15.45 6.34 10.65
N GLY A 227 14.98 5.10 10.44
CA GLY A 227 14.02 4.81 9.38
C GLY A 227 12.80 5.73 9.53
N CYS A 228 12.28 6.25 8.42
CA CYS A 228 11.06 7.05 8.44
C CYS A 228 10.15 6.48 7.36
N PRO A 229 8.90 6.10 7.70
CA PRO A 229 7.93 5.72 6.68
C PRO A 229 7.78 6.86 5.67
N GLU A 230 7.76 6.51 4.40
CA GLU A 230 7.79 7.45 3.29
C GLU A 230 6.56 7.21 2.41
N VAL A 231 5.88 8.27 2.03
CA VAL A 231 4.81 8.18 1.04
C VAL A 231 5.47 8.14 -0.33
N PHE A 232 5.21 7.08 -1.10
CA PHE A 232 5.87 6.86 -2.39
C PHE A 232 5.03 7.38 -3.56
N ASP A 233 3.78 6.91 -3.66
CA ASP A 233 2.84 7.33 -4.70
C ASP A 233 1.40 7.01 -4.27
N ARG A 234 0.42 7.35 -5.10
CA ARG A 234 -0.97 6.92 -4.95
C ARG A 234 -1.11 5.45 -5.27
N GLY A 235 -1.89 4.74 -4.45
CA GLY A 235 -2.39 3.43 -4.82
C GLY A 235 -3.64 3.53 -5.70
N LEU A 236 -4.28 2.40 -5.94
CA LEU A 236 -5.54 2.29 -6.68
C LEU A 236 -6.74 2.89 -5.93
N GLY A 237 -6.62 3.19 -4.63
CA GLY A 237 -7.67 3.83 -3.85
C GLY A 237 -8.93 2.98 -3.63
N LEU A 238 -8.82 1.65 -3.74
CA LEU A 238 -9.94 0.72 -3.48
C LEU A 238 -10.23 0.58 -1.98
N LEU A 239 -9.24 0.89 -1.14
CA LEU A 239 -9.31 0.89 0.32
C LEU A 239 -8.87 2.26 0.89
N PRO A 240 -9.69 3.31 0.75
CA PRO A 240 -9.41 4.59 1.39
C PRO A 240 -9.49 4.46 2.92
N GLY A 241 -8.76 5.31 3.65
CA GLY A 241 -8.78 5.27 5.12
C GLY A 241 -7.88 4.20 5.73
N ILE A 242 -7.02 3.55 4.96
CA ILE A 242 -6.13 2.47 5.43
C ILE A 242 -4.70 2.73 4.99
N VAL A 243 -3.75 2.53 5.90
CA VAL A 243 -2.32 2.34 5.62
C VAL A 243 -1.97 0.89 5.91
N ALA A 244 -1.73 0.11 4.85
CA ALA A 244 -1.39 -1.30 4.96
C ALA A 244 0.10 -1.48 5.32
N LEU A 245 0.38 -2.16 6.44
CA LEU A 245 1.73 -2.38 6.96
C LEU A 245 2.09 -3.88 6.95
N PRO A 246 2.40 -4.48 5.78
CA PRO A 246 2.77 -5.87 5.70
C PRO A 246 4.08 -6.21 6.40
N SER A 247 4.08 -7.34 7.12
CA SER A 247 5.20 -7.79 7.95
C SER A 247 5.66 -6.73 8.97
N ALA A 248 4.72 -5.99 9.56
CA ALA A 248 5.00 -4.89 10.49
C ALA A 248 5.96 -5.32 11.61
N SER A 249 5.74 -6.48 12.24
CA SER A 249 6.61 -7.02 13.30
C SER A 249 8.06 -7.28 12.90
N GLN A 250 8.34 -7.43 11.60
CA GLN A 250 9.69 -7.65 11.06
C GLN A 250 10.36 -6.37 10.55
N ARG A 251 9.58 -5.30 10.36
CA ARG A 251 10.02 -4.07 9.67
C ARG A 251 9.94 -2.84 10.55
N LEU A 252 9.11 -2.86 11.58
CA LEU A 252 8.85 -1.74 12.48
C LEU A 252 9.22 -2.14 13.91
N GLU A 253 9.72 -1.16 14.66
CA GLU A 253 9.95 -1.26 16.09
C GLU A 253 8.62 -1.08 16.84
N LEU A 254 7.73 -2.06 16.74
CA LEU A 254 6.36 -1.99 17.30
C LEU A 254 6.29 -1.76 18.82
N HIS A 255 7.42 -1.87 19.52
CA HIS A 255 7.52 -1.61 20.96
C HIS A 255 7.89 -0.16 21.28
N ASP A 256 8.43 0.60 20.31
CA ASP A 256 8.69 2.02 20.44
C ASP A 256 7.37 2.80 20.28
N ARG A 257 6.75 3.11 21.41
CA ARG A 257 5.48 3.83 21.46
C ARG A 257 5.57 5.22 20.84
N PHE A 258 6.70 5.91 20.99
CA PHE A 258 6.83 7.26 20.44
C PHE A 258 6.85 7.21 18.91
N ARG A 259 7.69 6.34 18.33
CA ARG A 259 7.76 6.15 16.87
C ARG A 259 6.42 5.72 16.30
N MET A 260 5.75 4.76 16.94
CA MET A 260 4.45 4.28 16.50
C MET A 260 3.34 5.33 16.67
N SER A 261 3.42 6.17 17.69
CA SER A 261 2.52 7.32 17.86
C SER A 261 2.70 8.33 16.72
N VAL A 262 3.95 8.69 16.40
CA VAL A 262 4.27 9.57 15.27
C VAL A 262 3.74 8.97 13.96
N LEU A 263 3.95 7.68 13.72
CA LEU A 263 3.45 6.97 12.54
C LEU A 263 1.92 7.08 12.40
N SER A 264 1.19 6.67 13.44
CA SER A 264 -0.28 6.64 13.45
C SER A 264 -0.85 8.06 13.31
N ARG A 265 -0.31 9.00 14.08
CA ARG A 265 -0.77 10.40 14.08
C ARG A 265 -0.42 11.13 12.79
N ARG A 266 0.69 10.79 12.12
CA ARG A 266 1.04 11.36 10.82
C ARG A 266 0.02 10.95 9.76
N PHE A 267 -0.36 9.68 9.71
CA PHE A 267 -1.28 9.17 8.69
C PHE A 267 -2.77 9.32 9.02
N ALA A 268 -3.12 9.70 10.25
CA ALA A 268 -4.51 9.99 10.59
C ALA A 268 -5.14 10.99 9.59
N PRO A 269 -6.40 10.77 9.14
CA PRO A 269 -7.36 9.81 9.69
C PRO A 269 -7.21 8.36 9.19
N ASP A 270 -6.27 8.07 8.29
CA ASP A 270 -6.08 6.71 7.77
C ASP A 270 -5.54 5.77 8.86
N LEU A 271 -6.12 4.58 8.95
CA LEU A 271 -5.82 3.59 9.98
C LEU A 271 -4.58 2.78 9.59
N SER A 272 -3.55 2.82 10.46
CA SER A 272 -2.33 2.02 10.31
C SER A 272 -2.59 0.57 10.70
N LEU A 273 -2.63 -0.34 9.73
CA LEU A 273 -2.97 -1.76 9.93
C LEU A 273 -1.75 -2.68 9.76
N PRO A 274 -1.21 -3.24 10.86
CA PRO A 274 -0.23 -4.32 10.81
C PRO A 274 -0.79 -5.58 10.14
N LEU A 275 -0.17 -6.02 9.03
CA LEU A 275 -0.51 -7.26 8.35
C LEU A 275 0.61 -8.29 8.55
N ASP A 276 0.71 -8.82 9.77
CA ASP A 276 1.67 -9.85 10.16
C ASP A 276 1.24 -11.26 9.67
N PRO A 277 2.15 -12.25 9.61
CA PRO A 277 1.78 -13.61 9.20
C PRO A 277 0.57 -14.16 9.97
N GLY A 278 -0.40 -14.71 9.23
CA GLY A 278 -1.67 -15.20 9.77
C GLY A 278 -2.78 -14.15 9.88
N THR A 279 -2.49 -12.87 9.66
CA THR A 279 -3.51 -11.81 9.63
C THR A 279 -4.45 -12.01 8.44
N ARG A 280 -5.76 -11.86 8.69
CA ARG A 280 -6.82 -11.81 7.68
C ARG A 280 -7.79 -10.70 8.05
N ILE A 281 -7.96 -9.74 7.17
CA ILE A 281 -8.90 -8.62 7.34
C ILE A 281 -9.84 -8.62 6.14
N VAL A 282 -11.15 -8.64 6.40
CA VAL A 282 -12.18 -8.52 5.37
C VAL A 282 -12.69 -7.09 5.38
N CYS A 283 -12.50 -6.38 4.28
CA CYS A 283 -12.97 -5.03 4.06
C CYS A 283 -14.14 -5.07 3.06
N GLU A 284 -15.27 -4.50 3.46
CA GLU A 284 -16.40 -4.31 2.54
C GLU A 284 -16.54 -2.85 2.16
N ARG A 285 -16.69 -2.57 0.86
CA ARG A 285 -16.78 -1.20 0.35
C ARG A 285 -17.92 -0.44 1.04
N GLY A 286 -17.60 0.70 1.65
CA GLY A 286 -18.55 1.57 2.34
C GLY A 286 -18.98 1.10 3.73
N LYS A 287 -18.39 0.02 4.25
CA LYS A 287 -18.63 -0.44 5.63
C LYS A 287 -17.41 -0.15 6.52
N PRO A 288 -17.64 0.11 7.82
CA PRO A 288 -16.53 0.21 8.76
C PRO A 288 -15.78 -1.12 8.84
N LEU A 289 -14.50 -1.03 9.23
CA LEU A 289 -13.70 -2.19 9.56
C LEU A 289 -14.36 -2.96 10.73
N ALA A 290 -14.29 -4.29 10.66
CA ALA A 290 -14.83 -5.15 11.72
C ALA A 290 -14.11 -4.90 13.06
N ALA A 291 -14.81 -5.14 14.16
CA ALA A 291 -14.16 -5.24 15.47
C ALA A 291 -13.18 -6.43 15.49
N GLY A 292 -12.18 -6.38 16.36
CA GLY A 292 -11.13 -7.40 16.45
C GLY A 292 -9.90 -7.13 15.58
N ILE A 293 -9.83 -6.03 14.83
CA ILE A 293 -8.72 -5.76 13.90
C ILE A 293 -7.56 -5.08 14.62
N ARG A 294 -6.35 -5.63 14.45
CA ARG A 294 -5.12 -5.00 14.97
C ARG A 294 -4.83 -3.69 14.23
N LEU A 295 -4.59 -2.62 14.96
CA LEU A 295 -4.20 -1.31 14.45
C LEU A 295 -3.15 -0.66 15.36
N ILE A 296 -2.41 0.30 14.82
CA ILE A 296 -1.48 1.13 15.61
C ILE A 296 -2.24 2.39 16.07
N GLY A 297 -2.44 2.50 17.39
CA GLY A 297 -3.16 3.60 18.02
C GLY A 297 -2.38 4.91 18.02
N ALA A 298 -3.07 6.01 18.31
CA ALA A 298 -2.46 7.35 18.37
C ALA A 298 -1.42 7.48 19.50
N ASP A 299 -1.50 6.62 20.52
CA ASP A 299 -0.51 6.49 21.60
C ASP A 299 0.68 5.58 21.24
N GLY A 300 0.67 5.03 20.02
CA GLY A 300 1.68 4.11 19.51
C GLY A 300 1.56 2.67 19.99
N THR A 301 0.48 2.32 20.70
CA THR A 301 0.22 0.93 21.08
C THR A 301 -0.43 0.16 19.94
N VAL A 302 -0.10 -1.13 19.79
CA VAL A 302 -0.84 -2.00 18.88
C VAL A 302 -2.06 -2.54 19.61
N THR A 303 -3.24 -2.04 19.25
CA THR A 303 -4.51 -2.43 19.86
C THR A 303 -5.33 -3.27 18.90
N THR A 304 -6.25 -4.04 19.46
CA THR A 304 -7.28 -4.75 18.70
C THR A 304 -8.52 -3.85 18.72
N GLY A 305 -8.82 -3.15 17.62
CA GLY A 305 -9.94 -2.22 17.54
C GLY A 305 -11.27 -2.96 17.79
N GLY A 306 -11.99 -2.63 18.85
CA GLY A 306 -13.25 -3.31 19.21
C GLY A 306 -13.56 -3.39 20.71
N GLU A 307 -12.61 -3.06 21.59
CA GLU A 307 -12.85 -2.88 23.03
C GLU A 307 -12.24 -1.55 23.46
N ASP A 308 -13.01 -0.46 23.27
CA ASP A 308 -13.05 0.72 24.14
C ASP A 308 -13.85 1.83 23.46
N GLY A 309 -15.14 1.87 23.79
CA GLY A 309 -16.08 2.84 23.24
C GLY A 309 -17.49 2.71 23.80
N ALA A 310 -17.65 2.35 25.08
CA ALA A 310 -18.94 2.43 25.78
C ALA A 310 -18.81 2.32 27.32
N GLN A 311 -18.14 3.26 27.97
CA GLN A 311 -18.54 3.80 29.28
C GLN A 311 -18.28 5.30 29.21
N ALA A 312 -19.20 6.11 28.66
CA ALA A 312 -20.38 6.66 29.32
C ALA A 312 -20.00 7.28 30.68
N GLY A 313 -20.08 8.61 30.73
CA GLY A 313 -19.55 9.42 31.81
C GLY A 313 -20.29 9.24 33.13
N ASP A 314 -19.58 9.60 34.19
CA ASP A 314 -20.17 9.77 35.51
C ASP A 314 -20.01 11.23 35.97
N GLN A 315 -21.08 11.72 36.60
CA GLN A 315 -21.45 13.11 36.84
C GLN A 315 -20.56 13.86 37.85
N PRO A 316 -20.59 15.21 37.85
CA PRO A 316 -19.97 15.99 38.93
C PRO A 316 -20.83 15.93 40.20
N PRO A 317 -20.21 15.96 41.40
CA PRO A 317 -20.92 15.84 42.66
C PRO A 317 -21.68 17.13 42.99
N ALA A 318 -22.85 16.96 43.61
CA ALA A 318 -23.64 18.01 44.25
C ALA A 318 -23.04 18.44 45.60
#